data_AF-A0A286TYN8-F1
#
_entry.id   AF-A0A286TYN8-F1
#
_cell.length_a   1.000
_cell.length_b   1.000
_cell.length_c   1.000
_cell.angle_alpha   90.00
_cell.angle_beta   90.00
_cell.angle_gamma   90.00
#
_symmetry.space_group_name_H-M   'P 1'
#
loop_
_entity.id
_entity.type
_entity.pdbx_description
1 polymer ?
#
loop_
_entity_poly.entity_id
_entity_poly.type
_entity_poly.pdbx_seq_one_letter_code
_entity_poly.pdbx_strand_id
1 'polypeptide(L)'
;MKKNRDIDVVFGPLKFSGRAFEIYQNHSKQRFSQECNLDEFITSFFSPSTPSLQSEYYLNGELIGLGFLDKGEDCLSSVYFIYDTKFSHLGLGTFSILKEIYHTQSLGLKYYCLGYYVKECQRMAYKNNFKPSEHYNWLKDKWEVTLV
;
A
#
# COMPACT_ATOMS: atom_id res chain seq x y z
N MET A 1 14.43 -7.25 3.62
CA MET A 1 14.98 -6.62 4.85
C MET A 1 15.14 -7.70 5.92
N LYS A 2 16.21 -7.71 6.75
CA LYS A 2 16.44 -8.79 7.73
C LYS A 2 15.27 -9.01 8.70
N LYS A 3 14.56 -7.94 9.07
CA LYS A 3 13.44 -7.96 10.03
C LYS A 3 12.09 -8.45 9.46
N ASN A 4 12.00 -8.75 8.17
CA ASN A 4 10.74 -9.16 7.52
C ASN A 4 10.86 -10.56 6.89
N ARG A 5 11.84 -11.37 7.33
CA ARG A 5 12.16 -12.67 6.70
C ARG A 5 11.06 -13.71 6.88
N ASP A 6 10.35 -13.64 8.00
CA ASP A 6 9.31 -14.59 8.38
C ASP A 6 7.90 -14.09 8.01
N ILE A 7 7.83 -13.10 7.11
CA ILE A 7 6.56 -12.55 6.63
C ILE A 7 6.24 -13.14 5.27
N ASP A 8 5.18 -13.94 5.22
CA ASP A 8 4.59 -14.43 3.98
C ASP A 8 3.70 -13.36 3.36
N VAL A 9 3.74 -13.25 2.03
CA VAL A 9 2.97 -12.23 1.30
C VAL A 9 2.22 -12.88 0.16
N VAL A 10 0.90 -12.70 0.15
CA VAL A 10 -0.01 -13.26 -0.85
C VAL A 10 -0.69 -12.12 -1.60
N PHE A 11 -0.73 -12.19 -2.92
CA PHE A 11 -1.50 -11.28 -3.77
C PHE A 11 -2.68 -12.04 -4.36
N GLY A 12 -3.87 -11.44 -4.37
CA GLY A 12 -5.07 -12.10 -4.85
C GLY A 12 -6.25 -11.14 -5.10
N PRO A 13 -7.41 -11.66 -5.50
CA PRO A 13 -8.62 -10.85 -5.62
C PRO A 13 -9.04 -10.31 -4.26
N LEU A 14 -9.74 -9.18 -4.25
CA LEU A 14 -10.31 -8.61 -3.03
C LEU A 14 -11.15 -9.66 -2.29
N LYS A 15 -10.83 -9.90 -1.01
CA LYS A 15 -11.55 -10.84 -0.16
C LYS A 15 -11.76 -10.21 1.19
N PHE A 16 -13.02 -9.86 1.47
CA PHE A 16 -13.37 -9.34 2.78
C PHE A 16 -13.12 -10.40 3.87
N SER A 17 -12.60 -9.95 5.01
CA SER A 17 -12.52 -10.73 6.24
C SER A 17 -12.75 -9.84 7.46
N GLY A 18 -13.34 -10.41 8.51
CA GLY A 18 -13.49 -9.70 9.79
C GLY A 18 -12.16 -9.21 10.35
N ARG A 19 -11.10 -10.02 10.20
CA ARG A 19 -9.74 -9.63 10.60
C ARG A 19 -9.22 -8.40 9.85
N ALA A 20 -9.48 -8.27 8.54
CA ALA A 20 -9.10 -7.08 7.79
C ALA A 20 -9.78 -5.81 8.34
N PHE A 21 -11.06 -5.91 8.70
CA PHE A 21 -11.80 -4.80 9.30
C PHE A 21 -11.30 -4.44 10.70
N GLU A 22 -10.95 -5.42 11.53
CA GLU A 22 -10.31 -5.18 12.84
C GLU A 22 -8.99 -4.42 12.69
N ILE A 23 -8.14 -4.85 11.75
CA ILE A 23 -6.87 -4.18 11.46
C ILE A 23 -7.12 -2.75 11.01
N TYR A 24 -8.08 -2.53 10.11
CA TYR A 24 -8.45 -1.20 9.63
C TYR A 24 -8.91 -0.28 10.77
N GLN A 25 -9.83 -0.74 11.63
CA GLN A 25 -10.31 0.03 12.77
C GLN A 25 -9.17 0.42 13.71
N ASN A 26 -8.31 -0.54 14.07
CA ASN A 26 -7.17 -0.28 14.96
C ASN A 26 -6.17 0.70 14.33
N HIS A 27 -5.85 0.50 13.05
CA HIS A 27 -4.96 1.37 12.30
C HIS A 27 -5.52 2.80 12.23
N SER A 28 -6.80 2.94 11.90
CA SER A 28 -7.48 4.23 11.77
C SER A 28 -7.52 4.99 13.10
N LYS A 29 -7.95 4.30 14.17
CA LYS A 29 -8.02 4.86 15.51
C LYS A 29 -6.66 5.32 16.02
N GLN A 30 -5.61 4.52 15.85
CA GLN A 30 -4.30 4.85 16.40
C GLN A 30 -3.54 5.89 15.58
N ARG A 31 -3.75 5.93 14.26
CA ARG A 31 -2.96 6.78 13.37
C ARG A 31 -3.66 8.09 13.01
N PHE A 32 -5.00 8.10 13.03
CA PHE A 32 -5.82 9.23 12.61
C PHE A 32 -6.88 9.65 13.64
N SER A 33 -6.99 8.96 14.79
CA SER A 33 -8.02 9.23 15.82
C SER A 33 -9.45 9.20 15.26
N GLN A 34 -9.68 8.36 14.25
CA GLN A 34 -10.95 8.25 13.55
C GLN A 34 -11.63 6.91 13.90
N GLU A 35 -12.92 6.96 14.20
CA GLU A 35 -13.77 5.78 14.26
C GLU A 35 -14.28 5.45 12.87
N CYS A 36 -14.35 4.16 12.55
CA CYS A 36 -14.79 3.68 11.24
C CYS A 36 -15.87 2.63 11.43
N ASN A 37 -16.90 2.68 10.59
CA ASN A 37 -17.91 1.63 10.53
C ASN A 37 -17.61 0.66 9.37
N LEU A 38 -18.29 -0.48 9.39
CA LEU A 38 -18.09 -1.56 8.43
C LEU A 38 -18.53 -1.14 7.00
N ASP A 39 -19.62 -0.40 6.89
CA ASP A 39 -20.19 0.00 5.59
C ASP A 39 -19.24 0.94 4.83
N GLU A 40 -18.60 1.89 5.54
CA GLU A 40 -17.57 2.77 4.98
C GLU A 40 -16.35 1.98 4.51
N PHE A 41 -15.91 0.99 5.29
CA PHE A 41 -14.78 0.14 4.93
C PHE A 41 -15.08 -0.70 3.67
N ILE A 42 -16.26 -1.32 3.61
CA ILE A 42 -16.72 -2.08 2.44
C ILE A 42 -16.82 -1.16 1.23
N THR A 43 -17.47 -0.01 1.37
CA THR A 43 -17.65 0.95 0.26
C THR A 43 -16.32 1.45 -0.27
N SER A 44 -15.35 1.71 0.62
CA SER A 44 -14.05 2.28 0.23
C SER A 44 -13.13 1.28 -0.48
N PHE A 45 -13.17 0.00 -0.09
CA PHE A 45 -12.16 -0.97 -0.52
C PHE A 45 -12.69 -2.22 -1.23
N PHE A 46 -13.99 -2.51 -1.13
CA PHE A 46 -14.62 -3.71 -1.69
C PHE A 46 -15.71 -3.41 -2.73
N SER A 47 -15.89 -2.14 -3.11
CA SER A 47 -16.74 -1.70 -4.22
C SER A 47 -15.89 -1.09 -5.35
N PRO A 48 -14.99 -1.86 -5.99
CA PRO A 48 -14.03 -1.31 -6.94
C PRO A 48 -14.69 -0.92 -8.27
N SER A 49 -14.25 0.20 -8.84
CA SER A 49 -14.62 0.64 -10.19
C SER A 49 -13.64 0.16 -11.28
N THR A 50 -12.59 -0.56 -10.89
CA THR A 50 -11.48 -1.00 -11.75
C THR A 50 -10.96 -2.36 -11.29
N PRO A 51 -10.25 -3.15 -12.13
CA PRO A 51 -9.61 -4.38 -11.67
C PRO A 51 -8.74 -4.12 -10.44
N SER A 52 -9.07 -4.76 -9.33
CA SER A 52 -8.47 -4.51 -8.02
C SER A 52 -7.93 -5.80 -7.41
N LEU A 53 -6.84 -5.66 -6.68
CA LEU A 53 -6.14 -6.75 -6.00
C LEU A 53 -5.98 -6.37 -4.53
N GLN A 54 -5.82 -7.38 -3.68
CA GLN A 54 -5.33 -7.21 -2.33
C GLN A 54 -3.99 -7.90 -2.17
N SER A 55 -3.14 -7.33 -1.32
CA SER A 55 -1.95 -7.99 -0.79
C SER A 55 -2.14 -8.25 0.69
N GLU A 56 -1.89 -9.47 1.14
CA GLU A 56 -2.03 -9.91 2.53
C GLU A 56 -0.66 -10.30 3.08
N TYR A 57 -0.38 -9.87 4.32
CA TYR A 57 0.92 -10.05 4.99
C TYR A 57 0.72 -10.89 6.24
N TYR A 58 1.38 -12.04 6.29
CA TYR A 58 1.22 -13.01 7.36
C TYR A 58 2.52 -13.20 8.14
N LEU A 59 2.44 -13.18 9.47
CA LEU A 59 3.55 -13.55 10.34
C LEU A 59 3.11 -14.76 11.17
N ASN A 60 3.78 -15.90 10.99
CA ASN A 60 3.43 -17.17 11.64
C ASN A 60 1.95 -17.56 11.43
N GLY A 61 1.40 -17.29 10.24
CA GLY A 61 0.01 -17.56 9.88
C GLY A 61 -1.01 -16.52 10.36
N GLU A 62 -0.60 -15.52 11.17
CA GLU A 62 -1.47 -14.41 11.57
C GLU A 62 -1.46 -13.31 10.51
N LEU A 63 -2.64 -12.84 10.08
CA LEU A 63 -2.76 -11.68 9.20
C LEU A 63 -2.40 -10.41 9.99
N ILE A 64 -1.34 -9.72 9.57
CA ILE A 64 -0.79 -8.55 10.25
C ILE A 64 -0.85 -7.27 9.41
N GLY A 65 -1.14 -7.36 8.11
CA GLY A 65 -1.30 -6.20 7.24
C GLY A 65 -1.92 -6.55 5.90
N LEU A 66 -2.53 -5.54 5.27
CA LEU A 66 -3.18 -5.65 3.97
C LEU A 66 -2.95 -4.40 3.13
N GLY A 67 -2.71 -4.56 1.83
CA GLY A 67 -2.70 -3.48 0.85
C GLY A 67 -3.84 -3.65 -0.15
N PHE A 68 -4.52 -2.55 -0.47
CA PHE A 68 -5.52 -2.44 -1.53
C PHE A 68 -4.87 -1.80 -2.76
N LEU A 69 -5.02 -2.46 -3.90
CA LEU A 69 -4.29 -2.15 -5.12
C LEU A 69 -5.24 -2.06 -6.31
N ASP A 70 -5.08 -1.03 -7.13
CA ASP A 70 -5.78 -0.91 -8.41
C ASP A 70 -4.81 -1.24 -9.55
N LYS A 71 -5.26 -2.09 -10.47
CA LYS A 71 -4.48 -2.48 -11.66
C LYS A 71 -4.95 -1.67 -12.86
N GLY A 72 -4.06 -0.85 -13.41
CA GLY A 72 -4.22 -0.18 -14.70
C GLY A 72 -3.60 -0.99 -15.84
N GLU A 73 -3.57 -0.36 -17.03
CA GLU A 73 -2.99 -0.97 -18.24
C GLU A 73 -1.48 -1.19 -18.12
N ASP A 74 -0.75 -0.14 -17.72
CA ASP A 74 0.72 -0.15 -17.60
C ASP A 74 1.21 0.03 -16.15
N CYS A 75 0.29 0.12 -15.17
CA CYS A 75 0.64 0.42 -13.80
C CYS A 75 -0.14 -0.37 -12.73
N LEU A 76 0.50 -0.53 -11.57
CA LEU A 76 -0.15 -0.99 -10.34
C LEU A 76 -0.15 0.16 -9.32
N SER A 77 -1.33 0.57 -8.87
CA SER A 77 -1.51 1.68 -7.95
C SER A 77 -1.75 1.19 -6.53
N SER A 78 -0.97 1.70 -5.59
CA SER A 78 -1.17 1.47 -4.16
C SER A 78 -2.23 2.44 -3.62
N VAL A 79 -3.46 1.95 -3.45
CA VAL A 79 -4.61 2.75 -3.01
C VAL A 79 -4.51 3.02 -1.52
N TYR A 80 -4.31 1.96 -0.73
CA TYR A 80 -4.24 2.08 0.71
C TYR A 80 -3.53 0.88 1.34
N PHE A 81 -2.79 1.10 2.43
CA PHE A 81 -2.14 0.03 3.17
C PHE A 81 -2.44 0.13 4.66
N ILE A 82 -2.98 -0.95 5.22
CA ILE A 82 -3.37 -1.08 6.63
C ILE A 82 -2.52 -2.16 7.28
N TYR A 83 -2.25 -1.99 8.57
CA TYR A 83 -1.53 -2.99 9.33
C TYR A 83 -1.84 -2.88 10.82
N ASP A 84 -1.70 -4.01 11.51
CA ASP A 84 -1.81 -4.09 12.96
C ASP A 84 -0.59 -3.40 13.58
N THR A 85 -0.85 -2.31 14.28
CA THR A 85 0.15 -1.40 14.83
C THR A 85 1.02 -2.05 15.90
N LYS A 86 0.61 -3.17 16.49
CA LYS A 86 1.48 -4.03 17.33
C LYS A 86 2.78 -4.41 16.60
N PHE A 87 2.70 -4.53 15.28
CA PHE A 87 3.82 -4.92 14.41
C PHE A 87 4.51 -3.72 13.74
N SER A 88 4.29 -2.49 14.22
CA SER A 88 4.90 -1.26 13.64
C SER A 88 6.43 -1.33 13.53
N HIS A 89 7.09 -2.02 14.47
CA HIS A 89 8.54 -2.21 14.49
C HIS A 89 9.07 -2.94 13.23
N LEU A 90 8.24 -3.76 12.58
CA LEU A 90 8.56 -4.46 11.34
C LEU A 90 8.61 -3.51 10.12
N GLY A 91 8.11 -2.27 10.23
CA GLY A 91 8.13 -1.30 9.14
C GLY A 91 7.28 -1.74 7.94
N LEU A 92 6.08 -2.27 8.21
CA LEU A 92 5.22 -2.93 7.22
C LEU A 92 4.87 -2.04 6.02
N GLY A 93 4.71 -0.72 6.20
CA GLY A 93 4.44 0.19 5.08
C GLY A 93 5.61 0.29 4.08
N THR A 94 6.86 0.31 4.53
CA THR A 94 8.01 0.27 3.60
C THR A 94 8.16 -1.11 2.99
N PHE A 95 7.91 -2.16 3.78
CA PHE A 95 7.98 -3.53 3.29
C PHE A 95 6.93 -3.80 2.21
N SER A 96 5.71 -3.27 2.37
CA SER A 96 4.63 -3.46 1.39
C SER A 96 4.99 -2.85 0.04
N ILE A 97 5.54 -1.64 0.04
CA ILE A 97 5.99 -0.97 -1.17
C ILE A 97 7.00 -1.82 -1.95
N LEU A 98 7.99 -2.39 -1.25
CA LEU A 98 8.97 -3.28 -1.90
C LEU A 98 8.28 -4.49 -2.53
N LYS A 99 7.34 -5.12 -1.81
CA LYS A 99 6.60 -6.29 -2.30
C LYS A 99 5.69 -5.97 -3.47
N GLU A 100 5.01 -4.82 -3.43
CA GLU A 100 4.16 -4.34 -4.50
C GLU A 100 4.97 -3.96 -5.74
N ILE A 101 6.17 -3.37 -5.59
CA ILE A 101 7.11 -3.14 -6.71
C ILE A 101 7.48 -4.47 -7.37
N TYR A 102 7.89 -5.48 -6.59
CA TYR A 102 8.22 -6.80 -7.15
C TYR A 102 7.01 -7.45 -7.82
N HIS A 103 5.81 -7.30 -7.25
CA HIS A 103 4.60 -7.82 -7.85
C HIS A 103 4.26 -7.11 -9.17
N THR A 104 4.40 -5.79 -9.21
CA THR A 104 4.24 -4.97 -10.43
C THR A 104 5.12 -5.51 -11.56
N GLN A 105 6.40 -5.77 -11.26
CA GLN A 105 7.33 -6.37 -12.21
C GLN A 105 6.89 -7.77 -12.65
N SER A 106 6.42 -8.62 -11.72
CA SER A 106 5.93 -9.96 -12.06
C SER A 106 4.70 -9.97 -12.96
N LEU A 107 3.90 -8.89 -12.92
CA LEU A 107 2.75 -8.69 -13.79
C LEU A 107 3.12 -8.10 -15.16
N GLY A 108 4.40 -7.77 -15.40
CA GLY A 108 4.86 -7.12 -16.63
C GLY A 108 4.46 -5.65 -16.74
N LEU A 109 4.05 -5.02 -15.62
CA LEU A 109 3.65 -3.62 -15.59
C LEU A 109 4.88 -2.72 -15.47
N LYS A 110 4.85 -1.57 -16.16
CA LYS A 110 5.98 -0.63 -16.22
C LYS A 110 6.10 0.22 -14.96
N TYR A 111 4.97 0.58 -14.36
CA TYR A 111 4.92 1.57 -13.29
C TYR A 111 4.28 1.01 -12.02
N TYR A 112 4.88 1.33 -10.88
CA TYR A 112 4.23 1.21 -9.59
C TYR A 112 3.90 2.61 -9.07
N CYS A 113 2.61 2.90 -8.91
CA CYS A 113 2.11 4.21 -8.50
C CYS A 113 1.92 4.23 -6.98
N LEU A 114 2.83 4.90 -6.27
CA LEU A 114 2.78 5.06 -4.81
C LEU A 114 1.85 6.20 -4.35
N GLY A 115 1.05 6.77 -5.26
CA GLY A 115 0.16 7.90 -5.02
C GLY A 115 0.89 9.24 -4.83
N TYR A 116 0.15 10.26 -4.38
CA TYR A 116 0.63 11.64 -4.27
C TYR A 116 1.86 11.80 -3.38
N TYR A 117 2.77 12.68 -3.81
CA TYR A 117 3.96 13.07 -3.05
C TYR A 117 4.00 14.59 -2.93
N VAL A 118 4.01 15.09 -1.69
CA VAL A 118 4.18 16.51 -1.36
C VAL A 118 5.51 16.63 -0.62
N LYS A 119 6.47 17.34 -1.22
CA LYS A 119 7.86 17.42 -0.75
C LYS A 119 7.97 17.95 0.68
N GLU A 120 7.12 18.91 1.03
CA GLU A 120 7.08 19.58 2.32
C GLU A 120 6.38 18.73 3.41
N CYS A 121 5.67 17.66 3.01
CA CYS A 121 4.97 16.80 3.94
C CYS A 121 5.91 15.72 4.51
N GLN A 122 6.35 15.89 5.76
CA GLN A 122 7.25 14.93 6.42
C GLN A 122 6.69 13.50 6.47
N ARG A 123 5.35 13.34 6.55
CA ARG A 123 4.70 12.02 6.50
C ARG A 123 4.86 11.31 5.15
N MET A 124 5.17 12.05 4.07
CA MET A 124 5.38 11.51 2.72
C MET A 124 6.85 11.43 2.32
N ALA A 125 7.78 11.91 3.16
CA ALA A 125 9.21 11.92 2.86
C ALA A 125 9.77 10.54 2.49
N TYR A 126 9.18 9.47 3.05
CA TYR A 126 9.60 8.09 2.76
C TYR A 126 9.44 7.70 1.28
N LYS A 127 8.50 8.32 0.53
CA LYS A 127 8.27 7.99 -0.89
C LYS A 127 9.47 8.35 -1.76
N ASN A 128 10.28 9.32 -1.33
CA ASN A 128 11.47 9.71 -2.07
C ASN A 128 12.60 8.68 -1.99
N ASN A 129 12.53 7.70 -1.09
CA ASN A 129 13.56 6.68 -0.92
C ASN A 129 13.48 5.54 -1.95
N PHE A 130 12.43 5.50 -2.77
CA PHE A 130 12.29 4.50 -3.82
C PHE A 130 12.78 5.08 -5.14
N LYS A 131 13.72 4.39 -5.80
CA LYS A 131 14.40 4.85 -7.01
C LYS A 131 14.58 3.68 -8.00
N PRO A 132 14.60 3.95 -9.32
CA PRO A 132 14.27 5.23 -9.94
C PRO A 132 12.80 5.61 -9.73
N SER A 133 12.47 6.90 -9.75
CA SER A 133 11.10 7.39 -9.55
C SER A 133 10.77 8.54 -10.47
N GLU A 134 9.52 8.62 -10.93
CA GLU A 134 9.00 9.74 -11.69
C GLU A 134 8.08 10.62 -10.83
N HIS A 135 8.19 11.93 -11.00
CA HIS A 135 7.34 12.91 -10.33
C HIS A 135 6.74 13.86 -11.35
N TYR A 136 5.44 14.11 -11.25
CA TYR A 136 4.80 15.10 -12.09
C TYR A 136 5.10 16.51 -11.57
N ASN A 137 5.71 17.34 -12.41
CA ASN A 137 5.95 18.75 -12.12
C ASN A 137 4.80 19.60 -12.67
N TRP A 138 3.86 19.98 -11.80
CA TRP A 138 2.68 20.76 -12.15
C TRP A 138 2.98 22.14 -12.75
N LEU A 139 4.13 22.75 -12.42
CA LEU A 139 4.51 24.07 -12.96
C LEU A 139 5.08 23.98 -14.38
N LYS A 140 5.68 22.83 -14.72
CA LYS A 140 6.32 22.60 -16.02
C LYS A 140 5.51 21.67 -16.92
N ASP A 141 4.38 21.17 -16.43
CA ASP A 141 3.49 20.22 -17.11
C ASP A 141 4.23 19.00 -17.68
N LYS A 142 5.13 18.41 -16.88
CA LYS A 142 5.98 17.30 -17.33
C LYS A 142 6.38 16.34 -16.22
N TRP A 143 6.67 15.10 -16.60
CA TRP A 143 7.31 14.12 -15.73
C TRP A 143 8.82 14.39 -15.61
N GLU A 144 9.32 14.39 -14.38
CA GLU A 144 10.75 14.49 -14.07
C GLU A 144 11.22 13.20 -13.39
N VAL A 145 12.33 12.64 -13.87
CA VAL A 145 12.90 11.37 -13.37
C VAL A 145 13.97 11.66 -12.33
N THR A 146 13.89 10.98 -11.20
CA THR A 146 14.95 10.94 -10.18
C THR A 146 15.58 9.55 -10.18
N LEU A 147 16.87 9.47 -10.51
CA LEU A 147 17.59 8.20 -10.67
C LEU A 147 18.34 7.75 -9.40
N VAL A 148 18.70 8.68 -8.51
CA VAL A 148 19.54 8.43 -7.32
C VAL A 148 18.98 9.17 -6.11
#